data_AF-A0A512JAI6-F1
#
_entry.id   AF-A0A512JAI6-F1
#
_cell.length_a   1.000
_cell.length_b   1.000
_cell.length_c   1.000
_cell.angle_alpha   90.00
_cell.angle_beta   90.00
_cell.angle_gamma   90.00
#
_symmetry.space_group_name_H-M   'P 1'
#
loop_
_entity.id
_entity.type
_entity.pdbx_description
1 polymer ?
#
loop_
_entity_poly.entity_id
_entity_poly.type
_entity_poly.pdbx_seq_one_letter_code
_entity_poly.pdbx_strand_id
1 'polypeptide(L)' 'MTLTVTVRHHPDERVWYVHESEVPGLHAEAPTLDALVAVIGDLAPELAAANLPSADSESNAGIAVRQSL' A
#
# COMPACT_ATOMS: atom_id res chain seq x y z
N MET A 1 13.49 0.20 6.85
CA MET A 1 13.15 0.86 5.56
C MET A 1 11.67 1.22 5.60
N THR A 2 11.24 2.37 5.10
CA THR A 2 9.81 2.72 5.12
C THR A 2 9.29 2.76 3.70
N LEU A 3 8.23 2.01 3.39
CA LEU A 3 7.60 1.95 2.08
C LEU A 3 6.34 2.82 2.10
N THR A 4 6.22 3.74 1.15
CA THR A 4 5.12 4.69 1.07
C THR A 4 4.08 4.19 0.08
N VAL A 5 2.81 4.26 0.49
CA VAL A 5 1.66 4.02 -0.39
C VAL A 5 0.78 5.26 -0.38
N THR A 6 0.58 5.83 -1.57
CA THR A 6 -0.29 6.98 -1.80
C THR A 6 -1.65 6.51 -2.25
N VAL A 7 -2.68 6.87 -1.49
CA VAL A 7 -4.07 6.53 -1.80
C VAL A 7 -4.87 7.78 -2.18
N ARG A 8 -5.87 7.61 -3.03
CA ARG A 8 -6.76 8.67 -3.48
C ARG A 8 -8.22 8.23 -3.41
N HIS A 9 -9.11 9.17 -3.18
CA HIS A 9 -10.55 8.93 -3.21
C HIS A 9 -11.10 9.25 -4.61
N HIS A 10 -11.85 8.30 -5.18
CA HIS A 10 -12.61 8.49 -6.41
C HIS A 10 -14.06 8.88 -6.05
N PRO A 11 -14.46 10.16 -6.18
CA PRO A 11 -15.75 10.63 -5.70
C PRO A 11 -16.94 10.05 -6.46
N ASP A 12 -16.80 9.78 -7.76
CA ASP A 12 -17.87 9.22 -8.58
C ASP A 12 -18.20 7.77 -8.22
N GLU A 13 -17.16 6.99 -7.87
CA GLU A 13 -17.27 5.57 -7.55
C GLU A 13 -17.39 5.34 -6.03
N ARG A 14 -17.15 6.38 -5.22
CA ARG A 14 -17.14 6.35 -3.75
C ARG A 14 -16.19 5.29 -3.18
N VAL A 15 -15.06 5.12 -3.85
CA VAL A 15 -14.00 4.18 -3.45
C VAL A 15 -12.70 4.92 -3.20
N TRP A 16 -11.90 4.37 -2.31
CA TRP A 16 -10.50 4.69 -2.13
C TRP A 16 -9.67 3.68 -2.90
N TYR A 17 -8.65 4.13 -3.62
CA TYR A 17 -7.77 3.27 -4.40
C TYR A 17 -6.31 3.66 -4.20
N VAL A 18 -5.41 2.69 -4.40
CA VAL A 18 -3.97 2.93 -4.45
C VAL A 18 -3.64 3.67 -5.74
N HIS A 19 -3.17 4.92 -5.60
CA HIS A 19 -2.79 5.76 -6.73
C HIS A 19 -1.31 5.55 -7.11
N GLU A 20 -0.44 5.48 -6.10
CA GLU A 20 1.00 5.27 -6.27
C GLU A 20 1.52 4.43 -5.11
N SER A 21 2.46 3.53 -5.36
CA SER A 21 2.99 2.61 -4.35
C SER A 21 4.46 2.31 -4.62
N GLU A 22 5.28 2.37 -3.56
CA GLU A 22 6.66 1.87 -3.59
C GLU A 22 6.72 0.33 -3.49
N VAL A 23 5.61 -0.33 -3.17
CA VAL A 23 5.47 -1.79 -3.18
C VAL A 23 5.11 -2.24 -4.60
N PRO A 24 5.96 -3.02 -5.28
CA PRO A 24 5.70 -3.49 -6.63
C PRO A 24 4.49 -4.44 -6.65
N GLY A 25 3.55 -4.21 -7.56
CA GLY A 25 2.35 -5.05 -7.71
C GLY A 25 1.24 -4.77 -6.69
N LEU A 26 1.41 -3.79 -5.79
CA LEU A 26 0.37 -3.41 -4.85
C LEU A 26 -0.72 -2.59 -5.55
N HIS A 27 -1.85 -3.23 -5.80
CA HIS A 27 -3.06 -2.59 -6.27
C HIS A 27 -4.21 -3.01 -5.36
N ALA A 28 -4.91 -2.03 -4.80
CA ALA A 28 -6.03 -2.27 -3.90
C ALA A 28 -7.02 -1.11 -4.00
N GLU A 29 -8.29 -1.44 -3.81
CA GLU A 29 -9.39 -0.49 -3.73
C GLU A 29 -10.39 -0.95 -2.66
N ALA A 30 -11.03 0.00 -1.99
CA ALA A 30 -12.02 -0.28 -0.96
C ALA A 30 -13.01 0.87 -0.80
N PRO A 31 -14.24 0.62 -0.31
CA PRO A 31 -15.24 1.67 -0.11
C PRO A 31 -14.88 2.68 0.99
N THR A 32 -13.93 2.36 1.88
CA THR A 32 -13.47 3.25 2.94
C THR A 32 -11.95 3.21 3.05
N LEU A 33 -11.36 4.30 3.54
CA LEU A 33 -9.92 4.40 3.77
C LEU A 33 -9.42 3.32 4.75
N ASP A 34 -10.19 3.05 5.81
CA ASP A 34 -9.84 2.05 6.83
C ASP A 34 -9.79 0.63 6.25
N ALA A 35 -10.78 0.28 5.42
CA ALA A 35 -10.80 -0.99 4.70
C ALA A 35 -9.63 -1.09 3.72
N LEU A 36 -9.27 0.01 3.03
CA LEU A 36 -8.12 0.04 2.14
C LEU A 36 -6.81 -0.17 2.90
N VAL A 37 -6.65 0.49 4.06
CA VAL A 37 -5.47 0.32 4.93
C VAL A 37 -5.36 -1.11 5.43
N ALA A 38 -6.47 -1.75 5.81
CA ALA A 38 -6.47 -3.16 6.21
C ALA A 38 -6.01 -4.08 5.07
N VAL A 39 -6.52 -3.87 3.85
CA VAL A 39 -6.11 -4.64 2.67
C VAL A 39 -4.63 -4.40 2.32
N ILE A 40 -4.17 -3.16 2.37
CA ILE A 40 -2.76 -2.82 2.15
C ILE A 40 -1.89 -3.49 3.22
N GLY A 41 -2.29 -3.48 4.49
CA GLY A 41 -1.55 -4.10 5.58
C GLY A 41 -1.36 -5.60 5.42
N ASP A 42 -2.32 -6.28 4.79
CA ASP A 42 -2.26 -7.73 4.53
C ASP A 42 -1.43 -8.05 3.27
N LEU A 43 -1.65 -7.31 2.17
CA LEU A 43 -1.01 -7.57 0.87
C LEU A 43 0.42 -7.01 0.75
N ALA A 44 0.67 -5.82 1.31
CA ALA A 44 1.96 -5.15 1.18
C ALA A 44 3.15 -5.96 1.71
N PRO A 45 3.11 -6.63 2.88
CA PRO A 45 4.25 -7.44 3.34
C PRO A 45 4.53 -8.64 2.42
N GLU A 46 3.49 -9.30 1.91
CA GLU A 46 3.64 -10.43 1.00
C GLU A 46 4.24 -9.98 -0.34
N LEU A 47 3.70 -8.92 -0.94
CA LEU A 47 4.18 -8.37 -2.20
C LEU A 47 5.58 -7.78 -2.09
N ALA A 48 5.89 -7.13 -0.96
CA ALA A 48 7.22 -6.66 -0.64
C ALA A 48 8.21 -7.83 -0.58
N ALA A 49 7.88 -8.91 0.13
CA ALA A 49 8.74 -10.09 0.24
C ALA A 49 8.93 -10.82 -1.11
N ALA A 50 7.90 -10.84 -1.95
CA ALA A 50 7.94 -11.53 -3.24
C ALA A 50 8.65 -10.73 -4.33
N ASN A 51 8.54 -9.40 -4.33
CA ASN A 51 8.94 -8.57 -5.47
C ASN A 51 10.02 -7.53 -5.17
N LEU A 52 10.29 -7.18 -3.91
CA LEU A 52 11.44 -6.34 -3.60
C LEU A 52 12.69 -7.21 -3.60
N PRO A 53 13.78 -6.77 -4.25
CA PRO A 53 15.05 -7.45 -4.10
C PRO A 53 15.39 -7.42 -2.62
N SER A 54 15.50 -8.61 -2.01
CA SER A 54 15.99 -8.78 -0.65
C SER A 54 17.39 -8.18 -0.56
N ALA A 55 17.49 -6.88 -0.28
CA ALA A 55 18.70 -6.30 0.24
C ALA A 55 18.80 -6.86 1.66
N ASP A 56 19.53 -7.97 1.77
CA ASP A 56 20.00 -8.67 2.96
C ASP A 56 19.13 -8.59 4.22
N SER A 57 18.71 -9.78 4.66
CA SER A 57 18.46 -10.16 6.06
C SER A 57 18.42 -9.02 7.07
N GLU A 58 17.26 -8.87 7.73
CA GLU A 58 17.01 -7.92 8.83
C GLU A 58 16.68 -6.49 8.39
N SER A 59 15.49 -6.27 7.82
CA SER A 59 14.94 -4.92 7.83
C SER A 59 13.46 -4.92 8.15
N ASN A 60 13.19 -4.39 9.35
CA ASN A 60 11.93 -3.89 9.84
C ASN A 60 11.38 -2.88 8.81
N ALA A 61 10.60 -3.38 7.84
CA ALA A 61 10.02 -2.59 6.77
C ALA A 61 8.68 -2.02 7.26
N GLY A 62 8.68 -0.78 7.72
CA GLY A 62 7.45 -0.09 8.11
C GLY A 62 6.69 0.38 6.87
N ILE A 63 5.39 0.15 6.78
CA ILE A 63 4.56 0.66 5.68
C ILE A 63 3.89 1.94 6.15
N ALA A 64 4.08 3.04 5.42
CA ALA A 64 3.47 4.34 5.69
C ALA A 64 2.43 4.65 4.61
N VAL A 65 1.16 4.77 5.01
CA VAL A 65 0.09 5.17 4.10
C VAL A 65 -0.09 6.68 4.15
N ARG A 66 0.00 7.34 2.99
CA ARG A 66 -0.23 8.79 2.84
C ARG A 66 -1.47 9.01 1.98
N GLN A 67 -2.35 9.88 2.46
CA GLN A 67 -3.48 10.38 1.69
C GLN A 67 -3.06 11.64 0.93
N SER A 68 -3.40 11.73 -0.36
CA SER A 68 -3.23 12.94 -1.16
C SER A 68 -4.61 13.52 -1.47
N LEU A 69 -4.85 14.73 -0.93
CA LEU A 69 -6.07 15.52 -1.13
C LEU A 69 -6.19 16.04 -2.57
#